data_AF-A0A0L8LBL4-F1
#
_entry.id   AF-A0A0L8LBL4-F1
#
_cell.length_a   1.000
_cell.length_b   1.000
_cell.length_c   1.000
_cell.angle_alpha   90.00
_cell.angle_beta   90.00
_cell.angle_gamma   90.00
#
_symmetry.space_group_name_H-M   'P 1'
#
loop_
_entity.id
_entity.type
_entity.pdbx_description
1 polymer ?
#
loop_
_entity_poly.entity_id
_entity_poly.type
_entity_poly.pdbx_seq_one_letter_code
_entity_poly.pdbx_strand_id
1 'polypeptide(L)'
;MVIGTSPSLPGPAGAAARARDLHDRPDAHLGAPAVLVAPYPPGSGRAARREALRPVYEAVAAELGEPTLYGGSAVGPSVRWHTGPHVVLLAGGPQGATLSVHTASDLHGREYTAVESGSVGWRPEDPHGFDALPYLWLLHRGPGHDWPAFRWDGHHTAASWEHLESSLELLLESWMEQLPVQVPGDWASFVVGCARDWPRHLRVGYSQGRGQLSLMVDHRTTADVPGLEETMRERGWQVRDGGWWRAVFPDDDPAAARSAARLLVADVRGRGSVRPDELVAWELTVNDHGRLWLPGIGMPVN
;
A
#
# COMPACT_ATOMS: atom_id res chain seq x y z
N MET A 1 -31.69 -12.18 1.68
CA MET A 1 -30.85 -11.09 2.21
C MET A 1 -30.66 -10.10 1.07
N VAL A 2 -31.35 -8.96 1.12
CA VAL A 2 -31.27 -7.94 0.06
C VAL A 2 -29.93 -7.25 0.22
N ILE A 3 -28.99 -7.49 -0.69
CA ILE A 3 -27.76 -6.71 -0.79
C ILE A 3 -28.21 -5.33 -1.25
N GLY A 4 -28.31 -4.38 -0.31
CA GLY A 4 -28.62 -3.00 -0.65
C GLY A 4 -27.49 -2.45 -1.51
N THR A 5 -27.79 -2.18 -2.78
CA THR A 5 -26.91 -1.42 -3.67
C THR A 5 -26.62 -0.08 -3.01
N SER A 6 -25.35 0.22 -2.76
CA SER A 6 -24.95 1.52 -2.23
C SER A 6 -25.49 2.64 -3.12
N PRO A 7 -26.01 3.74 -2.54
CA PRO A 7 -26.43 4.89 -3.33
C PRO A 7 -25.25 5.40 -4.16
N SER A 8 -25.44 5.62 -5.46
CA SER A 8 -24.40 6.08 -6.39
C SER A 8 -24.59 7.54 -6.78
N LEU A 9 -23.49 8.30 -6.89
CA LEU A 9 -23.53 9.70 -7.34
C LEU A 9 -23.08 9.85 -8.79
N PRO A 10 -23.61 10.86 -9.53
CA PRO A 10 -23.20 11.12 -10.90
C PRO A 10 -21.86 11.90 -10.91
N GLY A 11 -20.77 11.15 -11.11
CA GLY A 11 -19.47 11.69 -11.51
C GLY A 11 -18.72 12.55 -10.46
N PRO A 12 -17.58 13.13 -10.86
CA PRO A 12 -16.65 13.82 -9.96
C PRO A 12 -17.25 14.99 -9.17
N ALA A 13 -18.09 15.81 -9.81
CA ALA A 13 -18.73 16.96 -9.15
C ALA A 13 -19.71 16.52 -8.06
N GLY A 14 -20.45 15.43 -8.29
CA GLY A 14 -21.33 14.85 -7.27
C GLY A 14 -20.53 14.32 -6.07
N ALA A 15 -19.39 13.67 -6.33
CA ALA A 15 -18.49 13.20 -5.28
C ALA A 15 -17.92 14.35 -4.44
N ALA A 16 -17.45 15.43 -5.08
CA ALA A 16 -16.96 16.63 -4.40
C ALA A 16 -18.04 17.27 -3.52
N ALA A 17 -19.24 17.50 -4.08
CA ALA A 17 -20.36 18.05 -3.31
C ALA A 17 -20.72 17.18 -2.10
N ARG A 18 -20.69 15.84 -2.27
CA ARG A 18 -20.91 14.91 -1.16
C ARG A 18 -19.79 14.96 -0.14
N ALA A 19 -18.54 15.06 -0.56
CA ALA A 19 -17.40 15.17 0.34
C ALA A 19 -17.50 16.44 1.19
N ARG A 20 -17.82 17.59 0.58
CA ARG A 20 -18.11 18.85 1.29
C ARG A 20 -19.23 18.68 2.31
N ASP A 21 -20.32 18.03 1.90
CA ASP A 21 -21.46 17.80 2.79
C ASP A 21 -21.11 16.93 4.01
N LEU A 22 -20.34 15.86 3.78
CA LEU A 22 -19.80 15.01 4.85
C LEU A 22 -18.83 15.77 5.77
N HIS A 23 -18.05 16.69 5.21
CA HIS A 23 -17.06 17.49 5.92
C HIS A 23 -17.70 18.61 6.77
N ASP A 24 -18.67 19.34 6.22
CA ASP A 24 -19.28 20.51 6.87
C ASP A 24 -20.41 20.13 7.83
N ARG A 25 -21.06 18.98 7.60
CA ARG A 25 -22.20 18.50 8.39
C ARG A 25 -22.04 17.02 8.80
N PRO A 26 -20.91 16.64 9.43
CA PRO A 26 -20.60 15.23 9.67
C PRO A 26 -21.65 14.53 10.54
N ASP A 27 -22.18 15.20 11.56
CA ASP A 27 -23.16 14.63 12.49
C ASP A 27 -24.49 14.24 11.80
N ALA A 28 -24.87 14.92 10.72
CA ALA A 28 -26.07 14.59 9.95
C ALA A 28 -25.91 13.29 9.13
N HIS A 29 -24.70 12.75 9.03
CA HIS A 29 -24.34 11.60 8.21
C HIS A 29 -23.66 10.47 8.98
N LEU A 30 -23.44 10.63 10.28
CA LEU A 30 -22.92 9.54 11.12
C LEU A 30 -23.88 8.34 11.09
N GLY A 31 -23.30 7.16 10.82
CA GLY A 31 -24.05 5.90 10.68
C GLY A 31 -24.77 5.73 9.34
N ALA A 32 -24.74 6.72 8.44
CA ALA A 32 -25.28 6.56 7.10
C ALA A 32 -24.44 5.56 6.27
N PRO A 33 -25.06 4.83 5.31
CA PRO A 33 -24.32 3.98 4.39
C PRO A 33 -23.27 4.75 3.58
N ALA A 34 -22.16 4.09 3.27
CA ALA A 34 -21.16 4.63 2.37
C ALA A 34 -21.75 4.81 0.96
N VAL A 35 -21.40 5.92 0.31
CA VAL A 35 -21.93 6.33 -0.99
C VAL A 35 -20.92 5.97 -2.08
N LEU A 36 -21.34 5.25 -3.11
CA LEU A 36 -20.47 4.90 -4.24
C LEU A 36 -20.18 6.13 -5.10
N VAL A 37 -18.90 6.45 -5.27
CA VAL A 37 -18.44 7.65 -5.99
C VAL A 37 -17.59 7.35 -7.22
N ALA A 38 -16.92 6.20 -7.25
CA ALA A 38 -16.17 5.72 -8.42
C ALA A 38 -16.47 4.24 -8.65
N PRO A 39 -17.45 3.87 -9.49
CA PRO A 39 -17.75 2.47 -9.76
C PRO A 39 -16.62 1.81 -10.55
N TYR A 40 -16.28 0.57 -10.19
CA TYR A 40 -15.34 -0.25 -10.96
C TYR A 40 -16.13 -1.32 -11.73
N PRO A 41 -15.98 -1.42 -13.06
CA PRO A 41 -16.50 -2.55 -13.80
C PRO A 41 -15.99 -3.88 -13.21
N PRO A 42 -16.82 -4.95 -13.16
CA PRO A 42 -16.36 -6.26 -12.72
C PRO A 42 -15.13 -6.72 -13.50
N GLY A 43 -14.11 -7.21 -12.79
CA GLY A 43 -12.85 -7.64 -13.41
C GLY A 43 -11.92 -6.50 -13.82
N SER A 44 -12.20 -5.25 -13.43
CA SER A 44 -11.29 -4.12 -13.67
C SER A 44 -9.91 -4.38 -13.06
N GLY A 45 -8.89 -4.38 -13.91
CA GLY A 45 -7.51 -4.36 -13.47
C GLY A 45 -7.11 -3.02 -12.87
N ARG A 46 -5.93 -3.00 -12.26
CA ARG A 46 -5.31 -1.83 -11.63
C ARG A 46 -5.41 -0.53 -12.42
N ALA A 47 -5.03 -0.55 -13.70
CA ALA A 47 -5.04 0.65 -14.54
C ALA A 47 -6.46 1.24 -14.73
N ALA A 48 -7.47 0.38 -14.92
CA ALA A 48 -8.85 0.82 -15.07
C ALA A 48 -9.40 1.41 -13.76
N ARG A 49 -9.08 0.79 -12.61
CA ARG A 49 -9.45 1.31 -11.28
C ARG A 49 -8.80 2.67 -11.01
N ARG A 50 -7.51 2.81 -11.35
CA ARG A 50 -6.74 4.05 -11.26
C ARG A 50 -7.42 5.19 -12.02
N GLU A 51 -7.75 4.97 -13.29
CA GLU A 51 -8.35 6.01 -14.14
C GLU A 51 -9.82 6.30 -13.79
N ALA A 52 -10.56 5.33 -13.25
CA ALA A 52 -11.89 5.57 -12.70
C ALA A 52 -11.84 6.44 -11.41
N LEU A 53 -10.84 6.20 -10.56
CA LEU A 53 -10.69 6.91 -9.29
C LEU A 53 -10.14 8.33 -9.46
N ARG A 54 -9.19 8.53 -10.39
CA ARG A 54 -8.45 9.78 -10.57
C ARG A 54 -9.33 11.05 -10.58
N PRO A 55 -10.33 11.18 -11.47
CA PRO A 55 -11.11 12.42 -11.53
C PRO A 55 -11.96 12.63 -10.27
N VAL A 56 -12.39 11.55 -9.61
CA VAL A 56 -13.15 11.62 -8.35
C VAL A 56 -12.25 12.10 -7.21
N TYR A 57 -11.06 11.53 -7.09
CA TYR A 57 -10.08 11.95 -6.09
C TYR A 57 -9.69 13.42 -6.27
N GLU A 58 -9.34 13.82 -7.50
CA GLU A 58 -8.96 15.21 -7.83
C GLU A 58 -10.09 16.21 -7.48
N ALA A 59 -11.34 15.88 -7.80
CA ALA A 59 -12.47 16.74 -7.47
C ALA A 59 -12.71 16.85 -5.96
N VAL A 60 -12.55 15.76 -5.21
CA VAL A 60 -12.70 15.78 -3.74
C VAL A 60 -11.54 16.54 -3.08
N ALA A 61 -10.30 16.34 -3.52
CA ALA A 61 -9.14 17.06 -2.99
C ALA A 61 -9.19 18.56 -3.34
N ALA A 62 -9.65 18.93 -4.53
CA ALA A 62 -9.87 20.34 -4.90
C ALA A 62 -10.95 21.02 -4.02
N GLU A 63 -11.88 20.23 -3.50
CA GLU A 63 -13.00 20.70 -2.69
C GLU A 63 -12.65 20.81 -1.20
N LEU A 64 -12.02 19.77 -0.65
CA LEU A 64 -11.69 19.71 0.79
C LEU A 64 -10.28 20.20 1.12
N GLY A 65 -9.44 20.41 0.11
CA GLY A 65 -7.99 20.54 0.27
C GLY A 65 -7.27 19.20 0.35
N GLU A 66 -5.97 19.26 0.63
CA GLU A 66 -5.11 18.08 0.71
C GLU A 66 -5.54 17.13 1.84
N PRO A 67 -5.55 15.80 1.59
CA PRO A 67 -5.76 14.82 2.66
C PRO A 67 -4.76 14.95 3.80
N THR A 68 -5.22 14.69 5.02
CA THR A 68 -4.33 14.59 6.18
C THR A 68 -3.60 13.24 6.20
N LEU A 69 -4.26 12.19 5.69
CA LEU A 69 -3.68 10.86 5.57
C LEU A 69 -4.02 10.24 4.21
N TYR A 70 -2.97 9.88 3.49
CA TYR A 70 -3.04 9.10 2.26
C TYR A 70 -2.83 7.64 2.61
N GLY A 71 -3.39 6.73 1.84
CA GLY A 71 -3.33 5.33 2.22
C GLY A 71 -3.96 4.40 1.22
N GLY A 72 -3.73 3.12 1.47
CA GLY A 72 -4.08 2.10 0.50
C GLY A 72 -4.26 0.74 1.08
N SER A 73 -5.26 0.00 0.60
CA SER A 73 -5.53 -1.39 0.94
C SER A 73 -5.44 -2.29 -0.29
N ALA A 74 -5.65 -3.60 -0.11
CA ALA A 74 -5.73 -4.57 -1.19
C ALA A 74 -6.86 -4.28 -2.19
N VAL A 75 -7.89 -3.53 -1.77
CA VAL A 75 -9.11 -3.27 -2.55
C VAL A 75 -9.27 -1.84 -3.03
N GLY A 76 -8.30 -0.96 -2.74
CA GLY A 76 -8.25 0.40 -3.28
C GLY A 76 -7.79 1.46 -2.26
N PRO A 77 -8.16 2.74 -2.45
CA PRO A 77 -7.67 3.82 -1.60
C PRO A 77 -8.16 3.70 -0.15
N SER A 78 -7.43 4.34 0.76
CA SER A 78 -7.84 4.60 2.15
C SER A 78 -7.40 6.01 2.51
N VAL A 79 -8.09 7.01 1.94
CA VAL A 79 -7.74 8.44 2.06
C VAL A 79 -8.64 9.11 3.08
N ARG A 80 -8.04 9.95 3.93
CA ARG A 80 -8.73 10.58 5.06
C ARG A 80 -8.55 12.09 5.05
N TRP A 81 -9.66 12.80 5.25
CA TRP A 81 -9.70 14.20 5.63
C TRP A 81 -10.23 14.29 7.05
N HIS A 82 -9.39 14.80 7.96
CA HIS A 82 -9.76 14.99 9.37
C HIS A 82 -10.40 16.36 9.59
N THR A 83 -11.50 16.38 10.33
CA THR A 83 -12.23 17.59 10.71
C THR A 83 -12.50 17.60 12.21
N GLY A 84 -11.47 17.83 13.01
CA GLY A 84 -11.56 17.69 14.46
C GLY A 84 -11.85 16.24 14.87
N PRO A 85 -13.00 15.93 15.50
CA PRO A 85 -13.32 14.57 15.94
C PRO A 85 -13.88 13.66 14.83
N HIS A 86 -14.07 14.16 13.61
CA HIS A 86 -14.62 13.38 12.49
C HIS A 86 -13.60 13.14 11.38
N VAL A 87 -13.87 12.11 10.57
CA VAL A 87 -13.06 11.70 9.44
C VAL A 87 -13.97 11.45 8.25
N VAL A 88 -13.75 12.19 7.16
CA VAL A 88 -14.27 11.84 5.84
C VAL A 88 -13.31 10.81 5.23
N LEU A 89 -13.84 9.65 4.88
CA LEU A 89 -13.09 8.51 4.37
C LEU A 89 -13.47 8.23 2.92
N LEU A 90 -12.48 8.25 2.03
CA LEU A 90 -12.56 7.67 0.69
C LEU A 90 -11.91 6.29 0.72
N ALA A 91 -12.73 5.25 0.71
CA ALA A 91 -12.31 3.86 0.80
C ALA A 91 -12.59 3.09 -0.50
N GLY A 92 -11.64 2.27 -0.93
CA GLY A 92 -11.82 1.30 -2.00
C GLY A 92 -12.58 0.06 -1.56
N GLY A 93 -13.26 -0.59 -2.50
CA GLY A 93 -13.94 -1.86 -2.30
C GLY A 93 -14.17 -2.60 -3.62
N PRO A 94 -14.75 -3.82 -3.55
CA PRO A 94 -14.89 -4.69 -4.71
C PRO A 94 -15.69 -4.09 -5.88
N GLN A 95 -16.60 -3.16 -5.58
CA GLN A 95 -17.50 -2.54 -6.57
C GLN A 95 -17.06 -1.12 -6.99
N GLY A 96 -16.03 -0.56 -6.35
CA GLY A 96 -15.68 0.85 -6.53
C GLY A 96 -15.16 1.51 -5.27
N ALA A 97 -14.85 2.79 -5.37
CA ALA A 97 -14.55 3.64 -4.22
C ALA A 97 -15.81 4.30 -3.67
N THR A 98 -15.89 4.41 -2.34
CA THR A 98 -17.01 4.98 -1.61
C THR A 98 -16.58 6.11 -0.68
N LEU A 99 -17.46 7.09 -0.47
CA LEU A 99 -17.33 8.13 0.55
C LEU A 99 -18.22 7.84 1.75
N SER A 100 -17.66 7.99 2.94
CA SER A 100 -18.38 7.93 4.22
C SER A 100 -17.78 8.91 5.22
N VAL A 101 -18.49 9.12 6.34
CA VAL A 101 -18.00 9.89 7.47
C VAL A 101 -18.09 9.07 8.75
N HIS A 102 -17.10 9.23 9.61
CA HIS A 102 -16.96 8.51 10.87
C HIS A 102 -16.52 9.46 11.96
N THR A 103 -16.83 9.14 13.22
CA THR A 103 -16.04 9.69 14.32
C THR A 103 -14.65 9.04 14.27
N ALA A 104 -13.61 9.79 14.65
CA ALA A 104 -12.25 9.27 14.71
C ALA A 104 -12.14 8.07 15.66
N SER A 105 -12.88 8.10 16.78
CA SER A 105 -12.97 7.01 17.76
C SER A 105 -13.58 5.74 17.16
N ASP A 106 -14.70 5.85 16.44
CA ASP A 106 -15.37 4.67 15.87
C ASP A 106 -14.60 4.07 14.70
N LEU A 107 -13.94 4.90 13.89
CA LEU A 107 -13.07 4.42 12.82
C LEU A 107 -11.86 3.71 13.43
N HIS A 108 -11.24 4.33 14.43
CA HIS A 108 -10.14 3.73 15.18
C HIS A 108 -10.53 2.37 15.77
N GLY A 109 -11.63 2.27 16.51
CA GLY A 109 -12.05 1.01 17.14
C GLY A 109 -12.26 -0.10 16.12
N ARG A 110 -12.77 0.22 14.93
CA ARG A 110 -12.93 -0.74 13.82
C ARG A 110 -11.59 -1.18 13.25
N GLU A 111 -10.68 -0.25 12.98
CA GLU A 111 -9.34 -0.55 12.45
C GLU A 111 -8.51 -1.36 13.45
N TYR A 112 -8.56 -0.98 14.72
CA TYR A 112 -7.93 -1.73 15.82
C TYR A 112 -8.49 -3.14 15.91
N THR A 113 -9.82 -3.30 15.87
CA THR A 113 -10.46 -4.62 15.89
C THR A 113 -10.05 -5.45 14.69
N ALA A 114 -9.96 -4.86 13.50
CA ALA A 114 -9.51 -5.57 12.29
C ALA A 114 -8.07 -6.07 12.42
N VAL A 115 -7.19 -5.28 13.03
CA VAL A 115 -5.79 -5.66 13.29
C VAL A 115 -5.71 -6.72 14.42
N GLU A 116 -6.39 -6.51 15.55
CA GLU A 116 -6.32 -7.39 16.73
C GLU A 116 -7.05 -8.73 16.59
N SER A 117 -8.20 -8.77 15.91
CA SER A 117 -9.03 -9.98 15.78
C SER A 117 -8.38 -11.10 14.95
N GLY A 118 -7.11 -10.95 14.58
CA GLY A 118 -6.31 -11.99 13.96
C GLY A 118 -6.55 -12.11 12.46
N SER A 119 -6.98 -11.03 11.79
CA SER A 119 -7.02 -10.97 10.32
C SER A 119 -5.65 -11.23 9.69
N VAL A 120 -4.55 -11.05 10.42
CA VAL A 120 -3.17 -11.33 9.97
C VAL A 120 -2.58 -12.60 10.60
N GLY A 121 -3.38 -13.35 11.34
CA GLY A 121 -3.03 -14.69 11.82
C GLY A 121 -3.17 -15.68 10.68
N TRP A 122 -2.09 -16.38 10.31
CA TRP A 122 -2.10 -17.42 9.29
C TRP A 122 -3.21 -18.44 9.58
N ARG A 123 -4.11 -18.64 8.60
CA ARG A 123 -5.07 -19.74 8.59
C ARG A 123 -4.76 -20.66 7.41
N PRO A 124 -4.81 -21.99 7.56
CA PRO A 124 -4.63 -22.91 6.44
C PRO A 124 -5.63 -22.63 5.29
N GLU A 125 -6.82 -22.15 5.63
CA GLU A 125 -7.89 -21.86 4.67
C GLU A 125 -7.81 -20.44 4.07
N ASP A 126 -7.05 -19.54 4.69
CA ASP A 126 -6.86 -18.15 4.29
C ASP A 126 -5.41 -17.71 4.57
N PRO A 127 -4.47 -18.03 3.66
CA PRO A 127 -3.05 -17.82 3.88
C PRO A 127 -2.61 -16.35 3.70
N HIS A 128 -3.52 -15.44 3.35
CA HIS A 128 -3.19 -14.12 2.78
C HIS A 128 -3.65 -12.92 3.61
N GLY A 129 -4.20 -13.12 4.82
CA GLY A 129 -4.99 -12.17 5.61
C GLY A 129 -4.49 -10.72 5.81
N PHE A 130 -3.31 -10.36 5.29
CA PHE A 130 -2.95 -8.99 4.94
C PHE A 130 -3.97 -8.28 4.02
N ASP A 131 -4.71 -8.99 3.17
CA ASP A 131 -5.77 -8.39 2.34
C ASP A 131 -6.96 -7.87 3.17
N ALA A 132 -7.16 -8.41 4.37
CA ALA A 132 -8.15 -7.95 5.34
C ALA A 132 -7.68 -6.76 6.19
N LEU A 133 -6.42 -6.32 6.06
CA LEU A 133 -5.97 -5.10 6.73
C LEU A 133 -6.75 -3.87 6.21
N PRO A 134 -7.10 -2.92 7.09
CA PRO A 134 -7.77 -1.69 6.68
C PRO A 134 -6.92 -0.85 5.71
N TYR A 135 -5.60 -1.02 5.78
CA TYR A 135 -4.60 -0.41 4.92
C TYR A 135 -3.29 -1.20 5.00
N LEU A 136 -2.59 -1.29 3.87
CA LEU A 136 -1.26 -1.87 3.70
C LEU A 136 -0.16 -0.79 3.84
N TRP A 137 -0.48 0.45 3.49
CA TRP A 137 0.41 1.60 3.65
C TRP A 137 -0.39 2.86 4.02
N LEU A 138 0.28 3.75 4.75
CA LEU A 138 -0.23 5.07 5.12
C LEU A 138 0.88 6.10 4.96
N LEU A 139 0.55 7.29 4.46
CA LEU A 139 1.44 8.42 4.34
C LEU A 139 0.79 9.65 4.98
N HIS A 140 1.48 10.24 5.94
CA HIS A 140 1.06 11.50 6.58
C HIS A 140 1.92 12.65 6.09
N ARG A 141 1.28 13.71 5.60
CA ARG A 141 1.93 14.97 5.19
C ARG A 141 1.41 16.20 5.94
N GLY A 142 0.48 16.02 6.87
CA GLY A 142 -0.06 17.11 7.68
C GLY A 142 0.97 17.69 8.67
N PRO A 143 0.67 18.87 9.24
CA PRO A 143 1.46 19.45 10.32
C PRO A 143 1.59 18.49 11.52
N GLY A 144 2.71 18.55 12.22
CA GLY A 144 3.05 17.62 13.30
C GLY A 144 2.13 17.63 14.54
N HIS A 145 1.06 18.41 14.55
CA HIS A 145 0.04 18.50 15.60
C HIS A 145 -1.34 17.96 15.17
N ASP A 146 -1.53 17.70 13.87
CA ASP A 146 -2.76 17.13 13.30
C ASP A 146 -2.65 15.61 13.13
N TRP A 147 -1.86 14.97 14.00
CA TRP A 147 -1.68 13.53 13.95
C TRP A 147 -3.03 12.84 14.13
N PRO A 148 -3.36 11.85 13.30
CA PRO A 148 -4.59 11.09 13.50
C PRO A 148 -4.57 10.49 14.91
N ALA A 149 -5.67 10.67 15.65
CA ALA A 149 -5.82 10.26 17.05
C ALA A 149 -5.46 8.78 17.29
N PHE A 150 -5.56 7.96 16.25
CA PHE A 150 -4.91 6.65 16.19
C PHE A 150 -4.57 6.28 14.75
N ARG A 151 -3.46 5.58 14.61
CA ARG A 151 -3.15 4.69 13.50
C ARG A 151 -2.48 3.45 14.09
N TRP A 152 -2.71 2.30 13.49
CA TRP A 152 -1.78 1.20 13.68
C TRP A 152 -0.58 1.43 12.76
N ASP A 153 0.56 1.81 13.34
CA ASP A 153 1.85 1.98 12.65
C ASP A 153 2.83 0.84 12.90
N GLY A 154 2.35 -0.22 13.57
CA GLY A 154 3.05 -1.47 13.67
C GLY A 154 3.14 -2.20 12.33
N HIS A 155 3.79 -3.35 12.38
CA HIS A 155 3.90 -4.29 11.28
C HIS A 155 3.56 -5.68 11.81
N HIS A 156 2.97 -6.50 10.95
CA HIS A 156 2.77 -7.91 11.22
C HIS A 156 3.89 -8.65 10.51
N THR A 157 4.63 -9.46 11.26
CA THR A 157 5.62 -10.34 10.65
C THR A 157 4.90 -11.55 10.05
N ALA A 158 5.13 -11.80 8.77
CA ALA A 158 4.59 -12.95 8.07
C ALA A 158 5.09 -14.26 8.71
N ALA A 159 4.19 -15.24 8.82
CA ALA A 159 4.47 -16.53 9.45
C ALA A 159 5.32 -17.48 8.57
N SER A 160 5.33 -17.28 7.25
CA SER A 160 6.07 -18.10 6.29
C SER A 160 6.54 -17.26 5.10
N TRP A 161 7.35 -17.87 4.22
CA TRP A 161 7.83 -17.22 3.00
C TRP A 161 6.69 -16.92 2.03
N GLU A 162 5.75 -17.84 1.87
CA GLU A 162 4.57 -17.68 1.02
C GLU A 162 3.66 -16.55 1.54
N HIS A 163 3.53 -16.46 2.87
CA HIS A 163 2.79 -15.38 3.51
C HIS A 163 3.47 -14.02 3.28
N LEU A 164 4.81 -13.96 3.34
CA LEU A 164 5.58 -12.75 3.04
C LEU A 164 5.49 -12.36 1.55
N GLU A 165 5.61 -13.32 0.62
CA GLU A 165 5.43 -13.05 -0.80
C GLU A 165 4.05 -12.42 -1.07
N SER A 166 3.02 -12.95 -0.43
CA SER A 166 1.64 -12.45 -0.57
C SER A 166 1.48 -11.04 -0.02
N SER A 167 2.02 -10.76 1.17
CA SER A 167 1.93 -9.42 1.77
C SER A 167 2.64 -8.37 0.91
N LEU A 168 3.83 -8.71 0.39
CA LEU A 168 4.60 -7.86 -0.51
C LEU A 168 3.89 -7.66 -1.86
N GLU A 169 3.29 -8.72 -2.44
CA GLU A 169 2.50 -8.60 -3.67
C GLU A 169 1.38 -7.59 -3.48
N LEU A 170 0.57 -7.73 -2.42
CA LEU A 170 -0.52 -6.82 -2.12
C LEU A 170 -0.04 -5.38 -1.88
N LEU A 171 1.03 -5.20 -1.10
CA LEU A 171 1.60 -3.89 -0.82
C LEU A 171 2.08 -3.20 -2.11
N LEU A 172 2.88 -3.90 -2.92
CA LEU A 172 3.43 -3.35 -4.15
C LEU A 172 2.33 -3.10 -5.20
N GLU A 173 1.32 -3.95 -5.27
CA GLU A 173 0.16 -3.73 -6.13
C GLU A 173 -0.63 -2.50 -5.70
N SER A 174 -0.84 -2.30 -4.40
CA SER A 174 -1.50 -1.10 -3.88
C SER A 174 -0.71 0.17 -4.18
N TRP A 175 0.62 0.14 -4.09
CA TRP A 175 1.49 1.26 -4.48
C TRP A 175 1.34 1.61 -5.94
N MET A 176 1.45 0.62 -6.82
CA MET A 176 1.29 0.81 -8.25
C MET A 176 -0.11 1.35 -8.54
N GLU A 177 -1.15 0.88 -7.89
CA GLU A 177 -2.50 1.34 -8.19
C GLU A 177 -2.76 2.77 -7.73
N GLN A 178 -2.39 3.06 -6.48
CA GLN A 178 -3.00 4.14 -5.72
C GLN A 178 -2.08 5.36 -5.57
N LEU A 179 -0.75 5.16 -5.48
CA LEU A 179 0.19 6.29 -5.40
C LEU A 179 0.07 7.25 -6.60
N PRO A 180 -0.08 6.78 -7.86
CA PRO A 180 -0.21 7.68 -9.02
C PRO A 180 -1.46 8.57 -9.03
N VAL A 181 -2.44 8.24 -8.19
CA VAL A 181 -3.65 9.07 -8.03
C VAL A 181 -3.50 9.97 -6.82
N GLN A 182 -3.06 9.41 -5.70
CA GLN A 182 -3.06 10.09 -4.41
C GLN A 182 -1.89 11.06 -4.20
N VAL A 183 -0.73 10.77 -4.80
CA VAL A 183 0.50 11.57 -4.63
C VAL A 183 1.27 11.62 -5.96
N PRO A 184 0.73 12.32 -6.98
CA PRO A 184 1.27 12.27 -8.33
C PRO A 184 2.71 12.81 -8.41
N GLY A 185 3.56 12.11 -9.15
CA GLY A 185 4.95 12.49 -9.38
C GLY A 185 5.94 11.99 -8.32
N ASP A 186 5.46 11.50 -7.19
CA ASP A 186 6.31 10.97 -6.14
C ASP A 186 6.82 9.55 -6.43
N TRP A 187 7.87 9.15 -5.71
CA TRP A 187 8.36 7.77 -5.67
C TRP A 187 8.26 7.25 -4.25
N ALA A 188 8.04 5.95 -4.10
CA ALA A 188 8.03 5.28 -2.79
C ALA A 188 9.19 4.28 -2.73
N SER A 189 9.81 4.12 -1.57
CA SER A 189 10.81 3.06 -1.38
C SER A 189 10.90 2.59 0.07
N PHE A 190 11.47 1.40 0.22
CA PHE A 190 12.02 0.92 1.47
C PHE A 190 13.29 0.10 1.21
N VAL A 191 14.08 -0.09 2.25
CA VAL A 191 15.26 -0.95 2.25
C VAL A 191 14.98 -2.16 3.11
N VAL A 192 15.44 -3.33 2.65
CA VAL A 192 15.35 -4.62 3.36
C VAL A 192 16.76 -5.11 3.67
N GLY A 193 17.02 -5.35 4.95
CA GLY A 193 18.19 -6.05 5.43
C GLY A 193 17.86 -7.48 5.85
N CYS A 194 18.89 -8.31 5.83
CA CYS A 194 18.87 -9.64 6.39
C CYS A 194 19.98 -9.74 7.43
N ALA A 195 19.67 -10.25 8.62
CA ALA A 195 20.66 -10.41 9.69
C ALA A 195 21.85 -11.29 9.30
N ARG A 196 21.64 -12.28 8.41
CA ARG A 196 22.66 -13.27 8.00
C ARG A 196 23.56 -12.82 6.85
N ASP A 197 23.22 -11.73 6.16
CA ASP A 197 23.98 -11.18 5.04
C ASP A 197 24.24 -9.68 5.24
N TRP A 198 24.29 -9.24 6.50
CA TRP A 198 24.63 -7.87 6.85
C TRP A 198 26.08 -7.54 6.41
N PRO A 199 26.37 -6.35 5.84
CA PRO A 199 25.51 -5.19 5.65
C PRO A 199 24.89 -5.08 4.24
N ARG A 200 24.67 -6.20 3.53
CA ARG A 200 24.08 -6.15 2.19
C ARG A 200 22.58 -5.95 2.27
N HIS A 201 22.11 -4.90 1.63
CA HIS A 201 20.71 -4.51 1.64
C HIS A 201 20.08 -4.60 0.25
N LEU A 202 18.79 -4.90 0.22
CA LEU A 202 17.95 -4.89 -0.97
C LEU A 202 17.04 -3.66 -0.90
N ARG A 203 17.11 -2.78 -1.90
CA ARG A 203 16.21 -1.63 -2.03
C ARG A 203 15.04 -1.98 -2.93
N VAL A 204 13.83 -1.69 -2.47
CA VAL A 204 12.59 -1.80 -3.23
C VAL A 204 12.06 -0.40 -3.48
N GLY A 205 11.67 -0.09 -4.70
CA GLY A 205 11.06 1.20 -5.01
C GLY A 205 10.04 1.14 -6.13
N TYR A 206 9.11 2.09 -6.09
CA TYR A 206 8.17 2.38 -7.16
C TYR A 206 8.42 3.81 -7.68
N SER A 207 8.62 3.95 -8.98
CA SER A 207 8.83 5.25 -9.63
C SER A 207 7.69 5.53 -10.61
N GLN A 208 6.85 6.49 -10.27
CA GLN A 208 5.71 6.89 -11.11
C GLN A 208 6.17 7.45 -12.47
N GLY A 209 7.17 8.34 -12.47
CA GLY A 209 7.70 8.93 -13.70
C GLY A 209 8.35 7.92 -14.66
N ARG A 210 8.70 6.72 -14.17
CA ARG A 210 9.20 5.61 -15.00
C ARG A 210 8.17 4.50 -15.19
N GLY A 211 6.99 4.58 -14.55
CA GLY A 211 5.96 3.55 -14.62
C GLY A 211 6.44 2.15 -14.24
N GLN A 212 7.27 2.01 -13.19
CA GLN A 212 7.85 0.71 -12.85
C GLN A 212 8.20 0.55 -11.37
N LEU A 213 8.10 -0.69 -10.90
CA LEU A 213 8.80 -1.16 -9.72
C LEU A 213 10.27 -1.46 -10.06
N SER A 214 11.13 -1.33 -9.06
CA SER A 214 12.51 -1.79 -9.18
C SER A 214 13.04 -2.35 -7.87
N LEU A 215 13.77 -3.45 -7.98
CA LEU A 215 14.58 -4.03 -6.92
C LEU A 215 16.05 -3.79 -7.24
N MET A 216 16.84 -3.49 -6.21
CA MET A 216 18.28 -3.29 -6.35
C MET A 216 19.03 -3.90 -5.16
N VAL A 217 20.15 -4.57 -5.42
CA VAL A 217 21.01 -5.14 -4.36
C VAL A 217 22.49 -4.93 -4.68
N ASP A 218 23.27 -4.61 -3.66
CA ASP A 218 24.71 -4.32 -3.80
C ASP A 218 25.57 -5.58 -3.65
N HIS A 219 26.24 -5.99 -4.72
CA HIS A 219 27.19 -7.11 -4.72
C HIS A 219 28.64 -6.67 -4.95
N ARG A 220 29.00 -5.39 -4.79
CA ARG A 220 30.37 -4.90 -5.01
C ARG A 220 31.42 -5.68 -4.21
N THR A 221 31.11 -6.09 -2.98
CA THR A 221 32.02 -6.84 -2.10
C THR A 221 32.11 -8.34 -2.40
N THR A 222 31.27 -8.87 -3.30
CA THR A 222 31.25 -10.29 -3.70
C THR A 222 31.29 -10.46 -5.22
N ALA A 223 31.68 -9.42 -5.94
CA ALA A 223 31.62 -9.34 -7.40
C ALA A 223 32.40 -10.44 -8.13
N ASP A 224 33.41 -11.00 -7.46
CA ASP A 224 34.34 -12.01 -7.99
C ASP A 224 33.99 -13.46 -7.59
N VAL A 225 32.88 -13.68 -6.89
CA VAL A 225 32.43 -15.03 -6.52
C VAL A 225 32.11 -15.82 -7.82
N PRO A 226 32.78 -16.97 -8.06
CA PRO A 226 32.49 -17.79 -9.24
C PRO A 226 31.02 -18.22 -9.29
N GLY A 227 30.40 -18.11 -10.47
CA GLY A 227 29.00 -18.49 -10.68
C GLY A 227 27.96 -17.50 -10.12
N LEU A 228 28.39 -16.37 -9.54
CA LEU A 228 27.45 -15.35 -9.02
C LEU A 228 26.53 -14.82 -10.12
N GLU A 229 27.06 -14.53 -11.30
CA GLU A 229 26.25 -14.02 -12.42
C GLU A 229 25.15 -14.99 -12.82
N GLU A 230 25.49 -16.26 -13.05
CA GLU A 230 24.51 -17.31 -13.36
C GLU A 230 23.46 -17.44 -12.25
N THR A 231 23.90 -17.49 -10.98
CA THR A 231 23.02 -17.55 -9.81
C THR A 231 22.04 -16.36 -9.76
N MET A 232 22.53 -15.15 -10.04
CA MET A 232 21.70 -13.95 -10.00
C MET A 232 20.68 -13.95 -11.15
N ARG A 233 21.09 -14.41 -12.34
CA ARG A 233 20.19 -14.58 -13.49
C ARG A 233 19.11 -15.62 -13.24
N GLU A 234 19.47 -16.77 -12.67
CA GLU A 234 18.54 -17.84 -12.29
C GLU A 234 17.50 -17.37 -11.26
N ARG A 235 17.91 -16.51 -10.32
CA ARG A 235 16.98 -15.88 -9.35
C ARG A 235 16.05 -14.86 -9.98
N GLY A 236 16.37 -14.31 -11.16
CA GLY A 236 15.56 -13.34 -11.88
C GLY A 236 16.12 -11.92 -11.94
N TRP A 237 17.38 -11.69 -11.53
CA TRP A 237 18.04 -10.40 -11.69
C TRP A 237 18.37 -10.11 -13.16
N GLN A 238 18.20 -8.86 -13.60
CA GLN A 238 18.15 -8.51 -15.03
C GLN A 238 19.33 -7.67 -15.52
N VAL A 239 19.86 -6.77 -14.69
CA VAL A 239 20.94 -5.86 -15.10
C VAL A 239 21.99 -5.83 -14.00
N ARG A 240 23.26 -5.91 -14.39
CA ARG A 240 24.40 -5.65 -13.51
C ARG A 240 25.03 -4.33 -13.93
N ASP A 241 25.13 -3.38 -13.01
CA ASP A 241 25.73 -2.07 -13.25
C ASP A 241 26.53 -1.60 -12.02
N GLY A 242 27.82 -1.30 -12.18
CA GLY A 242 28.66 -0.80 -11.08
C GLY A 242 28.70 -1.70 -9.83
N GLY A 243 28.51 -3.02 -9.99
CA GLY A 243 28.42 -3.98 -8.88
C GLY A 243 27.06 -4.06 -8.20
N TRP A 244 26.07 -3.31 -8.67
CA TRP A 244 24.67 -3.47 -8.30
C TRP A 244 23.98 -4.43 -9.27
N TRP A 245 23.09 -5.24 -8.73
CA TRP A 245 22.10 -5.96 -9.51
C TRP A 245 20.77 -5.25 -9.42
N ARG A 246 20.06 -5.20 -10.55
CA ARG A 246 18.77 -4.55 -10.69
C ARG A 246 17.79 -5.45 -11.44
N ALA A 247 16.55 -5.42 -11.00
CA ALA A 247 15.40 -5.90 -11.75
C ALA A 247 14.35 -4.78 -11.80
N VAL A 248 13.67 -4.66 -12.94
CA VAL A 248 12.57 -3.72 -13.16
C VAL A 248 11.32 -4.47 -13.57
N PHE A 249 10.17 -3.99 -13.10
CA PHE A 249 8.86 -4.57 -13.37
C PHE A 249 7.92 -3.43 -13.79
N PRO A 250 7.57 -3.33 -15.10
CA PRO A 250 6.68 -2.31 -15.64
C PRO A 250 5.29 -2.33 -14.99
N ASP A 251 4.64 -1.17 -14.86
CA ASP A 251 3.35 -1.07 -14.19
C ASP A 251 2.13 -1.44 -15.04
N ASP A 252 2.32 -1.65 -16.33
CA ASP A 252 1.37 -2.23 -17.27
C ASP A 252 1.36 -3.77 -17.25
N ASP A 253 2.40 -4.41 -16.71
CA ASP A 253 2.43 -5.85 -16.48
C ASP A 253 1.54 -6.23 -15.27
N PRO A 254 0.49 -7.05 -15.47
CA PRO A 254 -0.34 -7.53 -14.36
C PRO A 254 0.42 -8.40 -13.36
N ALA A 255 1.53 -9.02 -13.75
CA ALA A 255 2.34 -9.89 -12.89
C ALA A 255 3.49 -9.15 -12.18
N ALA A 256 3.65 -7.84 -12.38
CA ALA A 256 4.80 -7.07 -11.90
C ALA A 256 4.99 -7.14 -10.37
N ALA A 257 3.93 -6.87 -9.60
CA ALA A 257 3.99 -6.89 -8.13
C ALA A 257 4.35 -8.29 -7.60
N ARG A 258 3.70 -9.33 -8.12
CA ARG A 258 4.01 -10.73 -7.80
C ARG A 258 5.43 -11.11 -8.13
N SER A 259 5.90 -10.75 -9.33
CA SER A 259 7.26 -11.05 -9.79
C SER A 259 8.32 -10.35 -8.95
N ALA A 260 8.06 -9.10 -8.56
CA ALA A 260 8.91 -8.34 -7.64
C ALA A 260 8.97 -8.98 -6.24
N ALA A 261 7.82 -9.36 -5.68
CA ALA A 261 7.73 -10.02 -4.38
C ALA A 261 8.48 -11.37 -4.36
N ARG A 262 8.27 -12.19 -5.40
CA ARG A 262 8.98 -13.47 -5.58
C ARG A 262 10.48 -13.29 -5.69
N LEU A 263 10.95 -12.32 -6.47
CA LEU A 263 12.38 -12.05 -6.58
C LEU A 263 12.97 -11.63 -5.23
N LEU A 264 12.29 -10.77 -4.47
CA LEU A 264 12.74 -10.36 -3.14
C LEU A 264 12.92 -11.57 -2.23
N VAL A 265 11.90 -12.42 -2.14
CA VAL A 265 11.92 -13.60 -1.25
C VAL A 265 12.94 -14.63 -1.71
N ALA A 266 13.03 -14.90 -3.01
CA ALA A 266 14.05 -15.79 -3.58
C ALA A 266 15.47 -15.26 -3.29
N ASP A 267 15.68 -13.95 -3.38
CA ASP A 267 16.97 -13.32 -3.11
C ASP A 267 17.39 -13.44 -1.64
N VAL A 268 16.55 -13.03 -0.69
CA VAL A 268 16.89 -13.11 0.75
C VAL A 268 17.08 -14.56 1.21
N ARG A 269 16.29 -15.50 0.70
CA ARG A 269 16.47 -16.94 0.94
C ARG A 269 17.78 -17.44 0.34
N GLY A 270 18.08 -17.03 -0.89
CA GLY A 270 19.34 -17.34 -1.56
C GLY A 270 20.58 -16.74 -0.89
N ARG A 271 20.39 -15.75 0.00
CA ARG A 271 21.42 -15.16 0.87
C ARG A 271 21.43 -15.73 2.29
N GLY A 272 20.63 -16.79 2.53
CA GLY A 272 20.70 -17.60 3.74
C GLY A 272 19.65 -17.31 4.80
N SER A 273 18.72 -16.37 4.58
CA SER A 273 17.57 -16.17 5.48
C SER A 273 16.73 -17.44 5.56
N VAL A 274 16.31 -17.83 6.78
CA VAL A 274 15.51 -19.05 6.99
C VAL A 274 14.05 -18.78 7.33
N ARG A 275 13.71 -17.57 7.82
CA ARG A 275 12.33 -17.14 8.10
C ARG A 275 12.17 -15.61 7.97
N PRO A 276 10.93 -15.10 7.74
CA PRO A 276 10.67 -13.66 7.56
C PRO A 276 11.07 -12.75 8.73
N ASP A 277 11.07 -13.25 9.97
CA ASP A 277 11.45 -12.49 11.17
C ASP A 277 12.96 -12.18 11.26
N GLU A 278 13.79 -12.77 10.39
CA GLU A 278 15.21 -12.42 10.24
C GLU A 278 15.44 -11.21 9.32
N LEU A 279 14.37 -10.72 8.68
CA LEU A 279 14.40 -9.52 7.86
C LEU A 279 14.06 -8.29 8.70
N VAL A 280 14.58 -7.14 8.28
CA VAL A 280 14.21 -5.83 8.83
C VAL A 280 14.08 -4.86 7.67
N ALA A 281 12.98 -4.11 7.64
CA ALA A 281 12.77 -3.01 6.72
C ALA A 281 13.06 -1.66 7.40
N TRP A 282 13.60 -0.70 6.65
CA TRP A 282 13.83 0.68 7.11
C TRP A 282 13.89 1.63 5.92
N GLU A 283 14.18 2.91 6.19
CA GLU A 283 14.23 3.95 5.15
C GLU A 283 12.90 4.02 4.36
N LEU A 284 11.79 3.88 5.07
CA LEU A 284 10.45 3.98 4.49
C LEU A 284 10.21 5.43 4.08
N THR A 285 10.08 5.71 2.78
CA THR A 285 9.99 7.09 2.30
C THR A 285 9.08 7.21 1.07
N VAL A 286 8.44 8.37 0.95
CA VAL A 286 7.81 8.86 -0.28
C VAL A 286 8.37 10.24 -0.59
N ASN A 287 9.22 10.33 -1.61
CA ASN A 287 9.89 11.56 -2.05
C ASN A 287 10.53 12.38 -0.89
N ASP A 288 10.99 11.69 0.16
CA ASP A 288 11.57 12.27 1.39
C ASP A 288 10.68 13.32 2.09
N HIS A 289 9.37 13.24 1.88
CA HIS A 289 8.38 14.17 2.43
C HIS A 289 7.22 13.43 3.10
N GLY A 290 7.02 13.75 4.38
CA GLY A 290 6.01 13.11 5.24
C GLY A 290 6.56 11.86 5.93
N ARG A 291 5.68 11.15 6.63
CA ARG A 291 6.03 9.89 7.31
C ARG A 291 5.23 8.75 6.69
N LEU A 292 5.95 7.76 6.16
CA LEU A 292 5.40 6.55 5.55
C LEU A 292 5.39 5.41 6.57
N TRP A 293 4.27 4.69 6.64
CA TRP A 293 4.14 3.44 7.37
C TRP A 293 3.70 2.34 6.42
N LEU A 294 4.23 1.14 6.63
CA LEU A 294 3.90 -0.04 5.84
C LEU A 294 3.37 -1.19 6.72
N PRO A 295 2.19 -1.02 7.34
CA PRO A 295 1.40 -2.07 7.99
C PRO A 295 1.41 -3.44 7.29
N GLY A 296 1.32 -3.43 5.96
CA GLY A 296 1.25 -4.62 5.12
C GLY A 296 2.59 -5.20 4.68
N ILE A 297 3.73 -4.72 5.19
CA ILE A 297 5.06 -5.12 4.67
C ILE A 297 5.43 -6.58 4.98
N GLY A 298 4.84 -7.20 5.99
CA GLY A 298 5.08 -8.60 6.32
C GLY A 298 6.39 -8.89 7.06
N MET A 299 7.13 -7.87 7.50
CA MET A 299 8.41 -8.02 8.19
C MET A 299 8.62 -6.94 9.25
N PRO A 300 9.55 -7.14 10.20
CA PRO A 300 9.98 -6.11 11.14
C PRO A 300 10.35 -4.78 10.48
N VAL A 301 10.01 -3.67 11.11
CA VAL A 301 10.39 -2.30 10.70
C VAL A 301 11.22 -1.62 11.78
N ASN A 302 12.31 -0.97 11.39
CA ASN A 302 13.18 -0.15 12.24
C ASN A 302 13.09 1.34 11.86
#